data_AF-A0A3N0BBZ5-F1
#
_entry.id   AF-A0A3N0BBZ5-F1
#
_cell.length_a   1.000
_cell.length_b   1.000
_cell.length_c   1.000
_cell.angle_alpha   90.00
_cell.angle_beta   90.00
_cell.angle_gamma   90.00
#
_symmetry.space_group_name_H-M   'P 1'
#
loop_
_entity.id
_entity.type
_entity.pdbx_description
1 polymer ?
#
loop_
_entity_poly.entity_id
_entity_poly.type
_entity_poly.pdbx_seq_one_letter_code
_entity_poly.pdbx_strand_id
1 'polypeptide(L)'
;MRGEDGAVKVIVSLDDGSFAAIESGALYAPIDEAARIAGVSYSVMSAWANDRTSPIPHIPVGRAKKLIRVSAISAYAEGKETATCR
;
A
#
# COMPACT_ATOMS: atom_id res chain seq x y z
N MET A 1 28.42 8.05 -6.04
CA MET A 1 27.19 8.62 -6.65
C MET A 1 26.08 7.63 -6.32
N ARG A 2 25.36 7.85 -5.22
CA ARG A 2 24.30 6.96 -4.74
C ARG A 2 22.99 7.54 -5.28
N GLY A 3 22.38 6.84 -6.23
CA GLY A 3 21.17 7.30 -6.91
C GLY A 3 20.08 7.62 -5.91
N GLU A 4 19.45 8.77 -6.10
CA GLU A 4 18.30 9.25 -5.33
C GLU A 4 17.16 8.25 -5.52
N ASP A 5 16.87 7.56 -4.43
CA ASP A 5 15.81 6.58 -4.27
C ASP A 5 14.47 7.21 -4.66
N GLY A 6 13.81 6.60 -5.64
CA GLY A 6 12.59 7.10 -6.29
C GLY A 6 11.39 7.12 -5.35
N ALA A 7 11.37 8.07 -4.41
CA ALA A 7 10.22 8.33 -3.56
C ALA A 7 9.07 8.88 -4.41
N VAL A 8 8.04 8.06 -4.61
CA VAL A 8 6.77 8.50 -5.18
C VAL A 8 6.12 9.47 -4.19
N LYS A 9 6.24 10.77 -4.47
CA LYS A 9 5.59 11.82 -3.68
C LYS A 9 4.12 11.88 -4.07
N VAL A 10 3.26 11.31 -3.22
CA VAL A 10 1.82 11.57 -3.31
C VAL A 10 1.59 13.01 -2.84
N ILE A 11 1.17 13.84 -3.78
CA ILE A 11 0.83 15.23 -3.52
C ILE A 11 -0.68 15.30 -3.27
N VAL A 12 -1.08 15.54 -2.02
CA VAL A 12 -2.49 15.82 -1.70
C VAL A 12 -2.72 17.32 -1.61
N SER A 13 -3.76 17.80 -2.29
CA SER A 13 -4.21 19.19 -2.23
C SER A 13 -5.10 19.37 -1.00
N LEU A 14 -4.72 20.31 -0.13
CA LEU A 14 -5.46 20.73 1.04
C LEU A 14 -6.38 21.92 0.69
N ASP A 15 -7.42 22.14 1.50
CA ASP A 15 -8.44 23.18 1.30
C ASP A 15 -7.88 24.62 1.29
N ASP A 16 -6.69 24.81 1.87
CA ASP A 16 -5.92 26.05 1.86
C ASP A 16 -5.11 26.28 0.56
N GLY A 17 -5.23 25.38 -0.42
CA GLY A 17 -4.45 25.45 -1.67
C GLY A 17 -3.00 24.99 -1.53
N SER A 18 -2.62 24.43 -0.38
CA SER A 18 -1.31 23.85 -0.14
C SER A 18 -1.26 22.37 -0.55
N PHE A 19 -0.07 21.94 -0.94
CA PHE A 19 0.20 20.58 -1.39
C PHE A 19 1.07 19.88 -0.34
N ALA A 20 0.51 18.93 0.40
CA ALA A 20 1.29 18.13 1.36
C ALA A 20 1.88 16.91 0.65
N ALA A 21 3.21 16.80 0.67
CA ALA A 21 3.87 15.53 0.42
C ALA A 21 3.68 14.67 1.66
N ILE A 22 2.86 13.62 1.56
CA ILE A 22 2.78 12.63 2.64
C ILE A 22 4.04 11.78 2.52
N GLU A 23 5.12 12.17 3.19
CA GLU A 23 6.28 11.31 3.37
C GLU A 23 5.89 10.21 4.34
N SER A 24 5.19 9.19 3.86
CA SER A 24 4.93 8.01 4.67
C SER A 24 6.24 7.23 4.78
N GLY A 25 7.13 7.70 5.66
CA GLY A 25 8.28 6.93 6.15
C GLY A 25 7.86 5.68 6.94
N ALA A 26 6.56 5.41 7.04
CA ALA A 26 6.02 4.22 7.64
C ALA A 26 6.19 3.02 6.69
N LEU A 27 7.10 2.13 7.07
CA LEU A 27 7.31 0.84 6.38
C LEU A 27 6.03 -0.03 6.34
N TYR A 28 5.15 0.17 7.32
CA TYR A 28 3.88 -0.53 7.45
C TYR A 28 2.73 0.44 7.70
N ALA A 29 1.58 0.18 7.05
CA ALA A 29 0.40 1.02 7.14
C ALA A 29 -0.86 0.17 7.45
N PRO A 30 -1.87 0.71 8.17
CA PRO A 30 -3.16 0.02 8.32
C PRO A 30 -3.83 -0.19 6.96
N ILE A 31 -4.74 -1.16 6.86
CA ILE A 31 -5.42 -1.53 5.59
C ILE A 31 -6.02 -0.31 4.86
N ASP A 32 -6.66 0.60 5.59
CA ASP A 32 -7.25 1.82 5.03
C ASP A 32 -6.20 2.71 4.33
N GLU A 33 -5.11 2.99 5.04
CA GLU A 33 -4.01 3.81 4.53
C GLU A 33 -3.29 3.12 3.36
N ALA A 34 -3.03 1.82 3.48
CA ALA A 34 -2.44 1.04 2.41
C ALA A 34 -3.31 1.04 1.15
N ALA A 35 -4.64 0.95 1.30
CA ALA A 35 -5.58 1.04 0.19
C ALA A 35 -5.53 2.42 -0.49
N ARG A 36 -5.46 3.49 0.31
CA ARG A 36 -5.27 4.86 -0.21
C ARG A 36 -3.96 5.03 -0.97
N ILE A 37 -2.84 4.52 -0.43
CA ILE A 37 -1.53 4.54 -1.10
C ILE A 37 -1.57 3.75 -2.42
N ALA A 38 -2.23 2.59 -2.42
CA ALA A 38 -2.34 1.73 -3.60
C ALA A 38 -3.35 2.23 -4.65
N GLY A 39 -4.20 3.21 -4.32
CA GLY A 39 -5.29 3.65 -5.18
C GLY A 39 -6.41 2.62 -5.36
N VAL A 40 -6.63 1.74 -4.37
CA VAL A 40 -7.67 0.69 -4.41
C VAL A 40 -8.69 0.87 -3.28
N SER A 41 -9.82 0.18 -3.37
CA SER A 41 -10.81 0.18 -2.28
C SER A 41 -10.30 -0.60 -1.05
N TYR A 42 -10.79 -0.23 0.13
CA TYR A 42 -10.54 -0.97 1.37
C TYR A 42 -10.86 -2.47 1.22
N SER A 43 -11.96 -2.80 0.54
CA SER A 43 -12.39 -4.19 0.33
C SER A 43 -11.36 -4.99 -0.46
N VAL A 44 -10.75 -4.39 -1.49
CA VAL A 44 -9.71 -5.03 -2.30
C VAL A 44 -8.46 -5.28 -1.47
N MET A 45 -7.96 -4.26 -0.76
CA MET A 45 -6.78 -4.41 0.10
C MET A 45 -7.02 -5.42 1.23
N SER A 46 -8.22 -5.42 1.81
CA SER A 46 -8.63 -6.40 2.82
C SER A 46 -8.66 -7.81 2.25
N ALA A 47 -9.18 -7.99 1.03
CA ALA A 47 -9.17 -9.29 0.35
C ALA A 47 -7.73 -9.78 0.11
N TRP A 48 -6.83 -8.92 -0.36
CA TRP A 48 -5.41 -9.25 -0.53
C TRP A 48 -4.74 -9.63 0.78
N ALA A 49 -5.05 -8.93 1.88
CA ALA A 49 -4.51 -9.23 3.21
C ALA A 49 -5.04 -10.55 3.80
N ASN A 50 -6.22 -10.99 3.36
CA ASN A 50 -6.91 -12.19 3.86
C ASN A 50 -6.87 -13.36 2.87
N ASP A 51 -6.19 -13.22 1.73
CA ASP A 51 -5.97 -14.30 0.78
C ASP A 51 -5.23 -15.46 1.47
N ARG A 52 -5.72 -16.70 1.27
CA ARG A 52 -5.19 -17.88 1.96
C ARG A 52 -3.96 -18.47 1.28
N THR A 53 -3.77 -18.19 0.00
CA THR A 53 -2.76 -18.83 -0.84
C THR A 53 -1.55 -17.92 -1.01
N SER A 54 -1.79 -16.63 -1.21
CA SER A 54 -0.76 -15.62 -1.40
C SER A 54 -1.24 -14.28 -0.85
N PRO A 55 -1.24 -14.10 0.48
CA PRO A 55 -1.58 -12.81 1.07
C PRO A 55 -0.50 -11.76 0.79
N ILE A 56 -0.91 -10.50 0.65
CA ILE A 56 0.04 -9.39 0.61
C ILE A 56 0.89 -9.36 1.91
N PRO A 57 2.19 -9.06 1.84
CA PRO A 57 3.04 -9.01 3.03
C PRO A 57 2.51 -8.06 4.10
N HIS A 58 2.23 -8.59 5.28
CA HIS A 58 1.66 -7.85 6.40
C HIS A 58 2.15 -8.37 7.75
N ILE A 59 2.01 -7.56 8.79
CA ILE A 59 2.18 -7.95 10.18
C ILE A 59 0.79 -8.01 10.84
N PRO A 60 0.41 -9.12 11.49
CA PRO A 60 -0.76 -9.16 12.34
C PRO A 60 -0.54 -8.33 13.61
N VAL A 61 -1.52 -7.51 13.99
CA VAL A 61 -1.50 -6.70 15.22
C VAL A 61 -2.73 -7.05 16.05
N GLY A 62 -2.52 -7.85 17.08
CA GLY A 62 -3.60 -8.40 17.90
C GLY A 62 -4.47 -9.40 17.12
N ARG A 63 -5.75 -9.52 17.50
CA ARG A 63 -6.65 -10.54 16.94
C ARG A 63 -7.21 -10.21 15.55
N ALA A 64 -7.33 -8.93 15.20
CA ALA A 64 -8.13 -8.51 14.05
C ALA A 64 -7.48 -7.47 13.15
N LYS A 65 -6.38 -6.82 13.56
CA LYS A 65 -5.75 -5.75 12.78
C LYS A 65 -4.56 -6.30 12.01
N LYS A 66 -4.30 -5.74 10.83
CA LYS A 66 -3.15 -6.05 9.99
C LYS A 66 -2.52 -4.75 9.52
N LEU A 67 -1.19 -4.73 9.51
CA LEU A 67 -0.41 -3.64 8.92
C LEU A 67 0.28 -4.15 7.66
N ILE A 68 -0.01 -3.52 6.53
CA ILE A 68 0.49 -3.87 5.21
C ILE A 68 1.86 -3.24 4.99
N ARG A 69 2.81 -4.00 4.43
CA ARG A 69 4.11 -3.45 4.03
C ARG A 69 3.93 -2.60 2.77
N VAL A 70 4.16 -1.29 2.89
CA VAL A 70 3.88 -0.33 1.80
C VAL A 70 4.73 -0.61 0.57
N SER A 71 6.01 -0.91 0.75
CA SER A 71 6.94 -1.20 -0.37
C SER A 71 6.62 -2.48 -1.15
N ALA A 72 5.77 -3.35 -0.62
CA ALA A 72 5.38 -4.60 -1.29
C ALA A 72 4.10 -4.47 -2.13
N ILE A 73 3.39 -3.34 -2.04
CA ILE A 73 2.08 -3.16 -2.67
C ILE A 73 2.18 -3.27 -4.21
N SER A 74 3.09 -2.53 -4.83
CA SER A 74 3.21 -2.50 -6.30
C SER A 74 3.54 -3.86 -6.88
N ALA A 75 4.63 -4.49 -6.40
CA ALA A 75 5.06 -5.80 -6.87
C ALA A 75 4.00 -6.89 -6.65
N TYR A 76 3.24 -6.80 -5.56
CA TYR A 76 2.13 -7.73 -5.32
C TYR A 76 0.99 -7.55 -6.32
N ALA A 77 0.59 -6.31 -6.58
CA ALA A 77 -0.47 -5.99 -7.53
C ALA A 77 -0.12 -6.48 -8.95
N GLU A 78 1.09 -6.19 -9.42
CA GLU A 78 1.60 -6.63 -10.73
C GLU A 78 1.55 -8.17 -10.87
N GLY A 79 1.86 -8.89 -9.78
CA GLY A 79 1.76 -10.35 -9.75
C GLY A 79 0.33 -10.87 -9.88
N LYS A 80 -0.65 -10.18 -9.28
CA LYS A 80 -2.08 -10.55 -9.36
C LYS A 80 -2.64 -10.30 -10.76
N GLU A 81 -2.22 -9.22 -11.42
CA GLU A 81 -2.62 -8.89 -12.79
C GLU A 81 -2.07 -9.94 -13.77
N THR A 82 -0.78 -10.27 -13.64
CA THR A 82 -0.13 -11.28 -14.49
C THR A 82 -0.75 -12.66 -14.32
N ALA A 83 -1.18 -13.03 -13.11
CA ALA A 83 -1.87 -14.29 -12.84
C ALA A 83 -3.30 -14.33 -13.40
N THR A 84 -3.94 -13.19 -13.61
CA THR A 84 -5.32 -13.09 -14.10
C THR A 84 -5.40 -13.09 -15.63
N CYS A 85 -4.36 -12.61 -16.32
CA CYS A 85 -4.28 -12.60 -17.80
C CYS A 85 -3.81 -13.94 -18.43
N ARG A 86 -3.82 -15.05 -17.68
CA ARG A 86 -3.35 -16.37 -18.12
C ARG A 86 -4.47 -17.38 -18.15
#